data_AF-A0A9D8R9P6-F1
#
_entry.id   AF-A0A9D8R9P6-F1
#
_cell.length_a   1.000
_cell.length_b   1.000
_cell.length_c   1.000
_cell.angle_alpha   90.00
_cell.angle_beta   90.00
_cell.angle_gamma   90.00
#
_symmetry.space_group_name_H-M   'P 1'
#
loop_
_entity.id
_entity.type
_entity.pdbx_description
1 polymer ?
#
loop_
_entity_poly.entity_id
_entity_poly.type
_entity_poly.pdbx_seq_one_letter_code
_entity_poly.pdbx_strand_id
1 'polypeptide(L)'
;MRHNYIYLGLIAGVFAMLTVVFLTFPRSTYSELEKRDLATFPEFSWEKLASGKFTEEVSSWFSDSEPYRDTLMALSMEFGKTLKLNIEGDDAVTFHAAEQTPQEGEEGGNENAEVSKDDPNYEYKNEVTANENAKIAHSGIVVVGNAPNARALMAYGGGAEGGTAYAQAANKYKEKFGSEVNVYCMVIPTAIEYYCPEKMKKASKPQSLTINNVMKHLAPGVKAVNIHQILGEHASEDIYLRTDHHWSPLGAYYAAKKFAEVAG
;
A
#
# COMPACT_ATOMS: atom_id res chain seq x y z
N MET A 1 -20.83 14.62 -37.64
CA MET A 1 -19.65 14.28 -38.47
C MET A 1 -18.58 15.38 -38.48
N ARG A 2 -18.85 16.63 -38.88
CA ARG A 2 -17.83 17.72 -38.92
C ARG A 2 -17.15 18.05 -37.58
N HIS A 3 -17.88 18.03 -36.47
CA HIS A 3 -17.32 18.29 -35.12
C HIS A 3 -16.26 17.26 -34.68
N ASN A 4 -16.39 16.01 -35.10
CA ASN A 4 -15.45 14.94 -34.72
C ASN A 4 -14.08 15.14 -35.40
N TYR A 5 -14.05 15.65 -36.63
CA TYR A 5 -12.80 15.93 -37.34
C TYR A 5 -12.03 17.12 -36.74
N ILE A 6 -12.75 18.14 -36.24
CA ILE A 6 -12.13 19.27 -35.55
C ILE A 6 -11.52 18.79 -34.23
N TYR A 7 -12.25 17.99 -33.45
CA TYR A 7 -11.75 17.40 -32.20
C TYR A 7 -10.54 16.49 -32.42
N LEU A 8 -10.62 15.59 -33.41
CA LEU A 8 -9.50 14.72 -33.78
C LEU A 8 -8.28 15.52 -34.25
N GLY A 9 -8.49 16.59 -35.01
CA GLY A 9 -7.43 17.50 -35.44
C GLY A 9 -6.75 18.21 -34.27
N LEU A 10 -7.54 18.66 -33.28
CA LEU A 10 -7.00 19.29 -32.06
C LEU A 10 -6.16 18.30 -31.24
N ILE A 11 -6.68 17.09 -31.00
CA ILE A 11 -5.94 16.05 -30.26
C ILE A 11 -4.64 15.67 -30.99
N ALA A 12 -4.71 15.44 -32.29
CA ALA A 12 -3.54 15.13 -33.10
C ALA A 12 -2.49 16.27 -33.02
N GLY A 13 -2.94 17.52 -33.04
CA GLY A 13 -2.07 18.69 -32.84
C GLY A 13 -1.38 18.71 -31.48
N VAL A 14 -2.08 18.38 -30.40
CA VAL A 14 -1.50 18.27 -29.04
C VAL A 14 -0.45 17.17 -28.98
N PHE A 15 -0.75 15.96 -29.48
CA PHE A 15 0.23 14.87 -29.51
C PHE A 15 1.43 15.17 -30.39
N ALA A 16 1.25 15.84 -31.53
CA ALA A 16 2.34 16.28 -32.39
C ALA A 16 3.23 17.31 -31.67
N MET A 17 2.64 18.27 -30.96
CA MET A 17 3.40 19.23 -30.14
C MET A 17 4.20 18.52 -29.05
N LEU A 18 3.58 17.62 -28.28
CA LEU A 18 4.27 16.85 -27.24
C LEU A 18 5.41 16.02 -27.82
N THR A 19 5.20 15.40 -28.98
CA THR A 19 6.26 14.66 -29.68
C THR A 19 7.45 15.55 -30.01
N VAL A 20 7.22 16.77 -30.52
CA VAL A 20 8.29 17.73 -30.79
C VAL A 20 9.04 18.09 -29.51
N VAL A 21 8.32 18.37 -28.40
CA VAL A 21 8.94 18.69 -27.11
C VAL A 21 9.83 17.53 -26.63
N PHE A 22 9.31 16.31 -26.59
CA PHE A 22 10.02 15.15 -26.05
C PHE A 22 11.23 14.70 -26.89
N LEU A 23 11.26 15.08 -28.18
CA LEU A 23 12.35 14.76 -29.09
C LEU A 23 13.40 15.87 -29.21
N THR A 24 13.06 17.14 -28.99
CA THR A 24 13.95 18.27 -29.32
C THR A 24 14.37 19.12 -28.13
N PHE A 25 13.62 19.12 -27.02
CA PHE A 25 13.95 19.91 -25.84
C PHE A 25 14.95 19.19 -24.95
N PRO A 26 15.79 19.94 -24.21
CA PRO A 26 16.74 19.34 -23.27
C PRO A 26 16.00 18.57 -22.19
N ARG A 27 16.52 17.39 -21.89
CA ARG A 27 16.01 16.49 -20.86
C ARG A 27 16.44 16.94 -19.47
N SER A 28 15.56 16.75 -18.48
CA SER A 28 15.91 17.01 -17.09
C SER A 28 16.94 16.00 -16.60
N THR A 29 17.91 16.45 -15.80
CA THR A 29 18.96 15.60 -15.22
C THR A 29 18.82 15.42 -13.70
N TYR A 30 18.08 16.31 -13.03
CA TYR A 30 17.80 16.26 -11.60
C TYR A 30 16.33 16.58 -11.35
N SER A 31 15.74 15.93 -10.34
CA SER A 31 14.38 16.16 -9.85
C SER A 31 14.46 16.75 -8.45
N GLU A 32 14.03 18.00 -8.29
CA GLU A 32 13.92 18.67 -6.99
C GLU A 32 12.75 18.10 -6.17
N LEU A 33 11.68 17.68 -6.85
CA LEU A 33 10.52 17.05 -6.22
C LEU A 33 10.85 15.70 -5.57
N GLU A 34 11.70 14.88 -6.20
CA GLU A 34 12.14 13.60 -5.63
C GLU A 34 13.53 13.63 -5.00
N LYS A 35 14.26 14.74 -5.12
CA LYS A 35 15.62 14.93 -4.59
C LYS A 35 16.62 13.87 -5.05
N ARG A 36 16.63 13.57 -6.35
CA ARG A 36 17.56 12.60 -6.96
C ARG A 36 17.97 12.99 -8.38
N ASP A 37 19.12 12.48 -8.79
CA ASP A 37 19.51 12.47 -10.21
C ASP A 37 18.57 11.56 -11.02
N LEU A 38 18.31 11.99 -12.25
CA LEU A 38 17.48 11.26 -13.20
C LEU A 38 18.33 10.32 -14.05
N ALA A 39 17.68 9.32 -14.62
CA ALA A 39 18.35 8.34 -15.47
C ALA A 39 19.20 9.01 -16.56
N THR A 40 20.37 8.43 -16.82
CA THR A 40 21.23 8.80 -17.94
C THR A 40 20.97 7.86 -19.12
N PHE A 41 21.30 8.31 -20.34
CA PHE A 41 21.10 7.48 -21.53
C PHE A 41 21.99 6.23 -21.45
N PRO A 42 21.44 5.03 -21.66
CA PRO A 42 22.19 3.80 -21.46
C PRO A 42 23.31 3.60 -22.49
N GLU A 43 24.40 2.96 -22.05
CA GLU A 43 25.47 2.56 -22.94
C GLU A 43 25.03 1.42 -23.86
N PHE A 44 25.29 1.60 -25.16
CA PHE A 44 24.96 0.62 -26.19
C PHE A 44 25.92 -0.57 -26.19
N SER A 45 25.37 -1.79 -26.22
CA SER A 45 26.13 -3.00 -26.58
C SER A 45 25.25 -4.00 -27.32
N TRP A 46 25.86 -4.79 -28.21
CA TRP A 46 25.14 -5.82 -28.98
C TRP A 46 24.53 -6.91 -28.11
N GLU A 47 25.18 -7.25 -26.99
CA GLU A 47 24.66 -8.19 -26.00
C GLU A 47 23.40 -7.65 -25.30
N LYS A 48 23.41 -6.37 -24.91
CA LYS A 48 22.24 -5.71 -24.31
C LYS A 48 21.10 -5.56 -25.30
N LEU A 49 21.40 -5.34 -26.58
CA LEU A 49 20.39 -5.27 -27.63
C LEU A 49 19.73 -6.64 -27.86
N ALA A 50 20.54 -7.69 -28.02
CA ALA A 50 20.05 -9.05 -28.27
C ALA A 50 19.23 -9.61 -27.10
N SER A 51 19.55 -9.20 -25.87
CA SER A 51 18.80 -9.57 -24.66
C SER A 51 17.57 -8.70 -24.38
N GLY A 52 17.35 -7.62 -25.12
CA GLY A 52 16.25 -6.66 -24.87
C GLY A 52 16.51 -5.65 -23.74
N LYS A 53 17.62 -5.80 -23.00
CA LYS A 53 18.00 -4.93 -21.89
C LYS A 53 18.28 -3.49 -22.33
N PHE A 54 18.87 -3.29 -23.51
CA PHE A 54 19.11 -1.94 -24.03
C PHE A 54 17.80 -1.19 -24.28
N THR A 55 16.79 -1.85 -24.85
CA THR A 55 15.48 -1.23 -25.11
C THR A 55 14.70 -0.94 -23.82
N GLU A 56 14.82 -1.81 -22.82
CA GLU A 56 14.26 -1.59 -21.47
C GLU A 56 14.90 -0.37 -20.80
N GLU A 57 16.24 -0.30 -20.80
CA GLU A 57 16.99 0.83 -20.25
C GLU A 57 16.66 2.14 -20.98
N VAL A 58 16.52 2.11 -22.32
CA VAL A 58 16.10 3.29 -23.11
C VAL A 58 14.67 3.72 -22.73
N SER A 59 13.75 2.78 -22.55
CA SER A 59 12.38 3.09 -22.13
C SER A 59 12.33 3.68 -20.72
N SER A 60 13.09 3.11 -19.79
CA SER A 60 13.20 3.61 -18.42
C SER A 60 13.78 5.04 -18.40
N TRP A 61 14.87 5.25 -19.14
CA TRP A 61 15.45 6.57 -19.33
C TRP A 61 14.48 7.56 -19.96
N PHE A 62 13.74 7.15 -20.99
CA PHE A 62 12.82 8.02 -21.73
C PHE A 62 11.74 8.59 -20.81
N SER A 63 11.16 7.76 -19.95
CA SER A 63 10.13 8.13 -18.97
C SER A 63 10.68 8.90 -17.78
N ASP A 64 11.90 8.57 -17.32
CA ASP A 64 12.46 9.19 -16.11
C ASP A 64 13.08 10.56 -16.35
N SER A 65 13.58 10.83 -17.56
CA SER A 65 14.32 12.07 -17.89
C SER A 65 13.54 13.02 -18.80
N GLU A 66 12.21 13.00 -18.75
CA GLU A 66 11.39 13.84 -19.64
C GLU A 66 11.70 15.35 -19.48
N PRO A 67 11.62 16.14 -20.57
CA PRO A 67 11.76 17.60 -20.47
C PRO A 67 10.73 18.19 -19.51
N TYR A 68 11.16 19.09 -18.63
CA TYR A 68 10.28 19.73 -17.63
C TYR A 68 9.61 18.78 -16.65
N ARG A 69 10.20 17.62 -16.40
CA ARG A 69 9.70 16.58 -15.49
C ARG A 69 8.98 17.08 -14.24
N ASP A 70 9.63 17.89 -13.42
CA ASP A 70 9.03 18.36 -12.17
C ASP A 70 7.78 19.23 -12.41
N THR A 71 7.76 19.98 -13.51
CA THR A 71 6.58 20.77 -13.92
C THR A 71 5.46 19.86 -14.42
N LEU A 72 5.78 18.83 -15.21
CA LEU A 72 4.79 17.85 -15.69
C LEU A 72 4.22 17.01 -14.54
N MET A 73 5.04 16.62 -13.57
CA MET A 73 4.61 15.98 -12.33
C MET A 73 3.74 16.90 -11.47
N ALA A 74 4.12 18.16 -11.29
CA ALA A 74 3.30 19.12 -10.57
C ALA A 74 1.94 19.33 -11.24
N LEU A 75 1.94 19.47 -12.58
CA LEU A 75 0.73 19.61 -13.38
C LEU A 75 -0.15 18.35 -13.33
N SER A 76 0.43 17.15 -13.35
CA SER A 76 -0.33 15.90 -13.27
C SER A 76 -1.00 15.72 -11.89
N MET A 77 -0.29 16.09 -10.81
CA MET A 77 -0.85 16.14 -9.46
C MET A 77 -1.99 17.16 -9.35
N GLU A 78 -1.84 18.36 -9.94
CA GLU A 78 -2.87 19.39 -9.94
C GLU A 78 -4.07 19.02 -10.82
N PHE A 79 -3.83 18.39 -11.97
CA PHE A 79 -4.87 17.88 -12.86
C PHE A 79 -5.67 16.76 -12.19
N GLY A 80 -5.00 15.82 -11.52
CA GLY A 80 -5.64 14.79 -10.70
C GLY A 80 -6.52 15.39 -9.61
N LYS A 81 -6.02 16.43 -8.92
CA LYS A 81 -6.78 17.15 -7.89
C LYS A 81 -7.99 17.91 -8.45
N THR A 82 -7.86 18.51 -9.63
CA THR A 82 -8.89 19.36 -10.25
C THR A 82 -10.00 18.55 -10.92
N LEU A 83 -9.68 17.40 -11.52
CA LEU A 83 -10.66 16.55 -12.18
C LEU A 83 -11.68 15.91 -11.24
N LYS A 84 -11.48 15.93 -9.91
CA LYS A 84 -12.37 15.29 -8.91
C LYS A 84 -12.93 13.95 -9.40
N LEU A 85 -12.08 13.14 -10.04
CA LEU A 85 -12.22 11.71 -9.94
C LEU A 85 -11.87 11.41 -8.49
N ASN A 86 -12.90 11.37 -7.64
CA ASN A 86 -12.87 10.55 -6.44
C ASN A 86 -12.54 9.12 -6.89
N ILE A 87 -11.26 8.81 -7.05
CA ILE A 87 -10.79 7.53 -6.57
C ILE A 87 -10.81 7.71 -5.06
N GLU A 88 -11.90 7.28 -4.42
CA GLU A 88 -11.95 7.14 -2.97
C GLU A 88 -10.76 6.27 -2.57
N GLY A 89 -9.74 6.91 -2.00
CA GLY A 89 -8.52 6.29 -1.50
C GLY A 89 -7.92 7.21 -0.44
N ASP A 90 -8.37 7.00 0.81
CA ASP A 90 -7.78 7.24 2.13
C ASP A 90 -6.84 8.43 2.47
N ASP A 91 -6.53 9.36 1.58
CA ASP A 91 -5.51 10.40 1.83
C ASP A 91 -6.06 11.78 2.20
N ALA A 92 -6.98 11.84 3.18
CA ALA A 92 -7.40 13.12 3.77
C ALA A 92 -7.59 13.02 5.28
N VAL A 93 -6.49 12.99 6.04
CA VAL A 93 -6.55 13.36 7.45
C VAL A 93 -5.39 14.28 7.85
N THR A 94 -5.74 15.55 8.11
CA THR A 94 -4.91 16.54 8.82
C THR A 94 -5.20 16.47 10.31
N PHE A 95 -4.18 16.25 11.15
CA PHE A 95 -4.30 16.28 12.61
C PHE A 95 -3.51 17.43 13.24
N HIS A 96 -4.18 18.16 14.13
CA HIS A 96 -3.58 19.10 15.07
C HIS A 96 -3.05 18.34 16.29
N ALA A 97 -1.86 18.71 16.77
CA ALA A 97 -1.20 18.06 17.90
C ALA A 97 -1.91 18.35 19.23
N ALA A 98 -2.12 17.32 20.05
CA ALA A 98 -2.43 17.45 21.46
C ALA A 98 -1.36 16.73 22.31
N GLU A 99 -1.04 17.34 23.45
CA GLU A 99 0.07 17.06 24.35
C GLU A 99 0.00 15.70 25.06
N GLN A 100 1.17 15.23 25.48
CA GLN A 100 1.43 13.95 26.15
C GLN A 100 1.10 14.00 27.65
N THR A 101 0.56 12.90 28.17
CA THR A 101 0.79 12.45 29.55
C THR A 101 0.88 10.91 29.58
N PRO A 102 1.84 10.29 30.32
CA PRO A 102 2.09 8.85 30.29
C PRO A 102 1.54 8.10 31.51
N GLN A 103 1.28 6.79 31.39
CA GLN A 103 1.30 5.88 32.54
C GLN A 103 1.68 4.44 32.18
N GLU A 104 2.57 3.89 33.02
CA GLU A 104 3.02 2.49 33.22
C GLU A 104 1.82 1.54 33.41
N GLY A 105 1.83 0.22 33.13
CA GLY A 105 2.88 -0.80 33.08
C GLY A 105 2.50 -1.90 34.08
N GLU A 106 2.32 -3.16 33.66
CA GLU A 106 2.50 -4.35 34.51
C GLU A 106 2.51 -5.67 33.70
N GLU A 107 3.42 -6.56 34.09
CA GLU A 107 3.77 -7.86 33.49
C GLU A 107 2.98 -9.04 34.08
N GLY A 108 2.95 -10.16 33.35
CA GLY A 108 3.01 -11.49 33.96
C GLY A 108 2.29 -12.64 33.23
N GLY A 109 3.03 -13.69 32.87
CA GLY A 109 2.57 -15.08 33.07
C GLY A 109 2.26 -15.98 31.86
N ASN A 110 3.32 -16.43 31.18
CA ASN A 110 3.69 -17.81 30.77
C ASN A 110 2.65 -18.96 30.50
N GLU A 111 3.00 -19.72 29.44
CA GLU A 111 2.78 -21.16 29.13
C GLU A 111 1.53 -21.66 28.36
N ASN A 112 1.82 -22.06 27.11
CA ASN A 112 1.42 -23.31 26.43
C ASN A 112 -0.01 -23.83 26.64
N ALA A 113 -0.89 -23.39 25.76
CA ALA A 113 -2.02 -24.17 25.26
C ALA A 113 -2.02 -24.05 23.73
N GLU A 114 -2.44 -25.08 23.02
CA GLU A 114 -2.77 -24.95 21.59
C GLU A 114 -3.98 -24.02 21.46
N VAL A 115 -3.70 -22.72 21.32
CA VAL A 115 -4.70 -21.66 21.17
C VAL A 115 -5.30 -21.77 19.78
N SER A 116 -6.63 -21.79 19.70
CA SER A 116 -7.33 -21.56 18.43
C SER A 116 -6.84 -20.24 17.84
N LYS A 117 -6.11 -20.28 16.72
CA LYS A 117 -5.34 -19.16 16.16
C LYS A 117 -6.16 -18.00 15.56
N ASP A 118 -7.32 -17.71 16.15
CA ASP A 118 -8.28 -16.68 15.74
C ASP A 118 -8.77 -15.89 16.96
N ASP A 119 -7.89 -15.57 17.92
CA ASP A 119 -8.30 -14.76 19.07
C ASP A 119 -8.57 -13.30 18.63
N PRO A 120 -9.81 -12.79 18.71
CA PRO A 120 -10.11 -11.40 18.37
C PRO A 120 -9.43 -10.40 19.31
N ASN A 121 -8.95 -10.83 20.49
CA ASN A 121 -8.23 -9.99 21.43
C ASN A 121 -6.71 -10.11 21.28
N TYR A 122 -6.22 -10.83 20.27
CA TYR A 122 -4.79 -10.93 20.01
C TYR A 122 -4.20 -9.54 19.73
N GLU A 123 -3.20 -9.15 20.53
CA GLU A 123 -2.43 -7.93 20.34
C GLU A 123 -0.99 -8.29 19.98
N TYR A 124 -0.60 -7.97 18.74
CA TYR A 124 0.77 -8.17 18.30
C TYR A 124 1.69 -7.14 18.94
N LYS A 125 2.81 -7.61 19.51
CA LYS A 125 3.91 -6.76 19.99
C LYS A 125 5.05 -6.83 18.99
N ASN A 126 5.37 -5.69 18.36
CA ASN A 126 6.45 -5.61 17.40
C ASN A 126 7.81 -5.69 18.10
N GLU A 127 8.51 -6.80 17.93
CA GLU A 127 9.89 -6.99 18.37
C GLU A 127 10.91 -6.84 17.22
N VAL A 128 10.43 -6.85 15.97
CA VAL A 128 11.26 -6.89 14.75
C VAL A 128 11.87 -5.53 14.43
N THR A 129 11.07 -4.46 14.52
CA THR A 129 11.49 -3.09 14.18
C THR A 129 11.19 -2.08 15.28
N ALA A 130 10.83 -2.55 16.49
CA ALA A 130 10.40 -1.70 17.61
C ALA A 130 11.34 -0.52 17.87
N ASN A 131 12.64 -0.79 17.87
CA ASN A 131 13.71 0.14 18.23
C ASN A 131 14.42 0.76 17.02
N GLU A 132 13.95 0.48 15.80
CA GLU A 132 14.58 0.96 14.59
C GLU A 132 14.46 2.46 14.41
N ASN A 133 15.41 3.03 13.66
CA ASN A 133 15.30 4.43 13.28
C ASN A 133 14.13 4.64 12.33
N ALA A 134 13.42 5.76 12.42
CA ALA A 134 12.25 6.00 11.59
C ALA A 134 11.97 7.48 11.39
N LYS A 135 11.40 7.81 10.25
CA LYS A 135 10.96 9.15 9.87
C LYS A 135 9.69 9.07 9.03
N ILE A 136 8.87 10.12 9.08
CA ILE A 136 7.74 10.28 8.15
C ILE A 136 8.26 10.98 6.90
N ALA A 137 8.09 10.35 5.75
CA ALA A 137 8.36 10.89 4.44
C ALA A 137 7.09 11.55 3.84
N HIS A 138 7.13 11.92 2.56
CA HIS A 138 5.98 12.47 1.86
C HIS A 138 4.78 11.50 1.90
N SER A 139 3.56 12.04 1.84
CA SER A 139 2.31 11.26 1.86
C SER A 139 2.13 10.30 3.05
N GLY A 140 2.70 10.64 4.22
CA GLY A 140 2.47 9.86 5.45
C GLY A 140 3.18 8.50 5.50
N ILE A 141 4.11 8.23 4.58
CA ILE A 141 4.89 6.99 4.57
C ILE A 141 5.92 7.01 5.71
N VAL A 142 5.87 6.02 6.60
CA VAL A 142 6.86 5.81 7.65
C VAL A 142 8.04 5.02 7.07
N VAL A 143 9.18 5.68 6.92
CA VAL A 143 10.43 5.03 6.51
C VAL A 143 11.17 4.56 7.75
N VAL A 144 11.47 3.26 7.82
CA VAL A 144 12.09 2.58 8.97
C VAL A 144 13.43 1.99 8.57
N GLY A 145 14.45 2.11 9.44
CA GLY A 145 15.80 1.62 9.22
C GLY A 145 16.58 2.43 8.19
N ASN A 146 17.68 1.84 7.73
CA ASN A 146 18.57 2.39 6.70
C ASN A 146 18.80 1.36 5.59
N ALA A 147 19.26 1.83 4.43
CA ALA A 147 19.72 0.93 3.37
C ALA A 147 20.81 -0.02 3.89
N PRO A 148 20.84 -1.29 3.43
CA PRO A 148 19.98 -1.87 2.39
C PRO A 148 18.63 -2.40 2.90
N ASN A 149 18.37 -2.37 4.21
CA ASN A 149 17.25 -3.08 4.84
C ASN A 149 16.04 -2.19 5.18
N ALA A 150 16.04 -0.94 4.71
CA ALA A 150 15.00 0.03 4.99
C ALA A 150 13.61 -0.48 4.57
N ARG A 151 12.59 -0.12 5.34
CA ARG A 151 11.18 -0.37 5.04
C ARG A 151 10.42 0.93 4.82
N ALA A 152 9.42 0.92 3.95
CA ALA A 152 8.46 1.98 3.75
C ALA A 152 7.07 1.46 4.13
N LEU A 153 6.44 2.06 5.13
CA LEU A 153 5.20 1.59 5.71
C LEU A 153 4.12 2.67 5.56
N MET A 154 2.97 2.31 4.98
CA MET A 154 1.84 3.22 4.85
C MET A 154 1.12 3.34 6.19
N ALA A 155 1.03 4.55 6.74
CA ALA A 155 0.29 4.81 7.96
C ALA A 155 -1.21 4.51 7.77
N TYR A 156 -1.84 3.91 8.78
CA TYR A 156 -3.27 3.57 8.74
C TYR A 156 -4.12 4.54 9.56
N GLY A 157 -5.16 5.11 8.94
CA GLY A 157 -6.04 6.11 9.53
C GLY A 157 -7.38 5.61 10.07
N GLY A 158 -7.77 4.35 9.75
CA GLY A 158 -9.07 3.78 10.10
C GLY A 158 -9.29 3.52 11.59
N GLY A 159 -10.44 2.99 11.98
CA GLY A 159 -10.79 2.84 13.40
C GLY A 159 -11.78 1.73 13.69
N ALA A 160 -12.22 1.66 14.96
CA ALA A 160 -13.07 0.59 15.47
C ALA A 160 -14.47 0.52 14.82
N GLU A 161 -14.94 1.59 14.18
CA GLU A 161 -16.20 1.60 13.42
C GLU A 161 -16.00 1.38 11.90
N GLY A 162 -14.74 1.24 11.47
CA GLY A 162 -14.37 1.07 10.07
C GLY A 162 -14.83 -0.28 9.50
N GLY A 163 -15.00 -0.35 8.18
CA GLY A 163 -15.29 -1.61 7.49
C GLY A 163 -16.73 -2.13 7.61
N THR A 164 -17.62 -1.45 8.34
CA THR A 164 -19.03 -1.84 8.48
C THR A 164 -19.76 -1.93 7.14
N ALA A 165 -19.55 -0.95 6.23
CA ALA A 165 -20.14 -0.98 4.90
C ALA A 165 -19.64 -2.17 4.05
N TYR A 166 -18.37 -2.55 4.23
CA TYR A 166 -17.78 -3.72 3.58
C TYR A 166 -18.40 -5.03 4.10
N ALA A 167 -18.53 -5.18 5.42
CA ALA A 167 -19.23 -6.32 6.02
C ALA A 167 -20.69 -6.42 5.55
N GLN A 168 -21.40 -5.30 5.47
CA GLN A 168 -22.76 -5.25 4.94
C GLN A 168 -22.83 -5.67 3.47
N ALA A 169 -21.84 -5.33 2.65
CA ALA A 169 -21.76 -5.79 1.27
C ALA A 169 -21.59 -7.33 1.21
N ALA A 170 -20.68 -7.90 2.01
CA ALA A 170 -20.49 -9.34 2.11
C ALA A 170 -21.79 -10.07 2.55
N ASN A 171 -22.51 -9.49 3.52
CA ASN A 171 -23.79 -10.02 3.98
C ASN A 171 -24.85 -10.02 2.87
N LYS A 172 -24.95 -8.93 2.08
CA LYS A 172 -25.85 -8.85 0.93
C LYS A 172 -25.52 -9.90 -0.14
N TYR A 173 -24.23 -10.16 -0.39
CA TYR A 173 -23.84 -11.26 -1.27
C TYR A 173 -24.31 -12.62 -0.75
N LYS A 174 -24.13 -12.88 0.55
CA LYS A 174 -24.57 -14.15 1.14
C LYS A 174 -26.09 -14.31 1.09
N GLU A 175 -26.84 -13.25 1.38
CA GLU A 175 -28.30 -13.23 1.24
C GLU A 175 -28.70 -13.53 -0.21
N LYS A 176 -28.07 -12.88 -1.18
CA LYS A 176 -28.42 -13.04 -2.60
C LYS A 176 -28.08 -14.40 -3.17
N PHE A 177 -26.95 -14.98 -2.78
CA PHE A 177 -26.52 -16.29 -3.29
C PHE A 177 -27.12 -17.48 -2.53
N GLY A 178 -27.69 -17.25 -1.34
CA GLY A 178 -28.32 -18.31 -0.55
C GLY A 178 -27.33 -19.38 -0.07
N SER A 179 -27.80 -20.61 0.10
CA SER A 179 -27.01 -21.72 0.67
C SER A 179 -26.07 -22.39 -0.33
N GLU A 180 -26.27 -22.20 -1.64
CA GLU A 180 -25.49 -22.89 -2.69
C GLU A 180 -24.09 -22.32 -2.86
N VAL A 181 -23.86 -21.07 -2.45
CA VAL A 181 -22.55 -20.40 -2.55
C VAL A 181 -22.02 -20.08 -1.16
N ASN A 182 -20.79 -20.49 -0.90
CA ASN A 182 -20.04 -20.05 0.27
C ASN A 182 -19.46 -18.66 0.01
N VAL A 183 -19.66 -17.74 0.95
CA VAL A 183 -19.04 -16.42 0.93
C VAL A 183 -18.02 -16.37 2.05
N TYR A 184 -16.78 -16.03 1.71
CA TYR A 184 -15.68 -15.90 2.65
C TYR A 184 -15.24 -14.45 2.72
N CYS A 185 -14.84 -14.00 3.89
CA CYS A 185 -14.34 -12.65 4.11
C CYS A 185 -13.00 -12.72 4.83
N MET A 186 -11.93 -12.33 4.13
CA MET A 186 -10.57 -12.25 4.64
C MET A 186 -10.07 -10.81 4.50
N VAL A 187 -9.94 -10.11 5.63
CA VAL A 187 -9.36 -8.76 5.65
C VAL A 187 -7.87 -8.91 5.92
N ILE A 188 -7.04 -8.31 5.07
CA ILE A 188 -5.59 -8.45 5.11
C ILE A 188 -5.01 -7.18 5.76
N PRO A 189 -4.33 -7.29 6.92
CA PRO A 189 -3.57 -6.18 7.47
C PRO A 189 -2.46 -5.74 6.51
N THR A 190 -2.04 -4.48 6.56
CA THR A 190 -0.83 -4.04 5.84
C THR A 190 0.41 -4.14 6.73
N ALA A 191 1.60 -4.02 6.15
CA ALA A 191 2.90 -4.13 6.84
C ALA A 191 3.04 -3.23 8.09
N ILE A 192 2.39 -2.06 8.12
CA ILE A 192 2.47 -1.15 9.28
C ILE A 192 1.94 -1.78 10.57
N GLU A 193 1.00 -2.74 10.49
CA GLU A 193 0.44 -3.42 11.67
C GLU A 193 1.52 -4.18 12.44
N TYR A 194 2.48 -4.76 11.72
CA TYR A 194 3.52 -5.62 12.28
C TYR A 194 4.88 -4.93 12.40
N TYR A 195 5.15 -3.91 11.58
CA TYR A 195 6.49 -3.32 11.49
C TYR A 195 6.57 -1.85 11.88
N CYS A 196 5.50 -1.26 12.41
CA CYS A 196 5.55 0.13 12.92
C CYS A 196 6.44 0.22 14.17
N PRO A 197 7.52 1.02 14.15
CA PRO A 197 8.38 1.20 15.33
C PRO A 197 7.63 1.88 16.47
N GLU A 198 8.04 1.63 17.73
CA GLU A 198 7.36 2.16 18.93
C GLU A 198 7.22 3.68 18.90
N LYS A 199 8.29 4.38 18.48
CA LYS A 199 8.29 5.84 18.35
C LYS A 199 7.32 6.39 17.29
N MET A 200 6.86 5.54 16.38
CA MET A 200 5.95 5.86 15.29
C MET A 200 4.53 5.36 15.53
N LYS A 201 4.24 4.68 16.65
CA LYS A 201 2.89 4.16 16.96
C LYS A 201 1.80 5.23 16.92
N LYS A 202 2.11 6.49 17.23
CA LYS A 202 1.13 7.59 17.14
C LYS A 202 0.76 7.97 15.70
N ALA A 203 1.59 7.60 14.72
CA ALA A 203 1.37 7.91 13.32
C ALA A 203 0.41 6.92 12.62
N SER A 204 0.15 5.75 13.21
CA SER A 204 -0.73 4.74 12.63
C SER A 204 -1.63 4.12 13.70
N LYS A 205 -2.91 3.92 13.37
CA LYS A 205 -3.83 3.22 14.26
C LYS A 205 -3.72 1.70 14.09
N PRO A 206 -4.07 0.90 15.12
CA PRO A 206 -4.10 -0.55 15.02
C PRO A 206 -5.22 -0.99 14.05
N GLN A 207 -4.85 -1.82 13.07
CA GLN A 207 -5.77 -2.36 12.06
C GLN A 207 -6.66 -3.45 12.65
N SER A 208 -6.21 -4.12 13.71
CA SER A 208 -6.99 -5.11 14.46
C SER A 208 -8.37 -4.59 14.85
N LEU A 209 -8.51 -3.31 15.22
CA LEU A 209 -9.80 -2.70 15.55
C LEU A 209 -10.81 -2.76 14.39
N THR A 210 -10.36 -2.39 13.19
CA THR A 210 -11.21 -2.45 11.99
C THR A 210 -11.48 -3.88 11.56
N ILE A 211 -10.47 -4.75 11.61
CA ILE A 211 -10.62 -6.16 11.24
C ILE A 211 -11.65 -6.84 12.15
N ASN A 212 -11.52 -6.67 13.47
CA ASN A 212 -12.45 -7.22 14.44
C ASN A 212 -13.87 -6.67 14.24
N ASN A 213 -14.00 -5.39 13.92
CA ASN A 213 -15.29 -4.78 13.63
C ASN A 213 -15.95 -5.38 12.38
N VAL A 214 -15.18 -5.60 11.31
CA VAL A 214 -15.67 -6.31 10.11
C VAL A 214 -16.17 -7.69 10.51
N MET A 215 -15.34 -8.49 11.19
CA MET A 215 -15.69 -9.87 11.55
C MET A 215 -16.95 -9.93 12.43
N LYS A 216 -17.10 -9.00 13.38
CA LYS A 216 -18.27 -8.90 14.26
C LYS A 216 -19.57 -8.60 13.49
N HIS A 217 -19.49 -7.88 12.37
CA HIS A 217 -20.65 -7.47 11.58
C HIS A 217 -20.98 -8.44 10.43
N LEU A 218 -20.24 -9.53 10.27
CA LEU A 218 -20.56 -10.57 9.30
C LEU A 218 -21.78 -11.38 9.75
N ALA A 219 -22.68 -11.65 8.82
CA ALA A 219 -23.82 -12.53 9.05
C ALA A 219 -23.35 -13.98 9.26
N PRO A 220 -24.07 -14.83 10.00
CA PRO A 220 -23.64 -16.20 10.29
C PRO A 220 -23.34 -17.08 9.06
N GLY A 221 -23.89 -16.74 7.89
CA GLY A 221 -23.64 -17.44 6.63
C GLY A 221 -22.37 -16.99 5.90
N VAL A 222 -21.72 -15.89 6.30
CA VAL A 222 -20.44 -15.45 5.76
C VAL A 222 -19.33 -16.03 6.63
N LYS A 223 -18.41 -16.77 6.01
CA LYS A 223 -17.28 -17.39 6.70
C LYS A 223 -16.17 -16.36 6.91
N ALA A 224 -15.97 -15.94 8.15
CA ALA A 224 -14.86 -15.09 8.56
C ALA A 224 -13.53 -15.85 8.46
N VAL A 225 -12.53 -15.24 7.84
CA VAL A 225 -11.16 -15.75 7.77
C VAL A 225 -10.25 -14.71 8.42
N ASN A 226 -9.98 -14.88 9.72
CA ASN A 226 -9.09 -14.00 10.45
C ASN A 226 -7.64 -14.46 10.28
N ILE A 227 -6.78 -13.58 9.76
CA ILE A 227 -5.36 -13.87 9.55
C ILE A 227 -4.45 -12.94 10.36
N HIS A 228 -5.02 -12.07 11.20
CA HIS A 228 -4.26 -11.06 11.93
C HIS A 228 -3.26 -11.71 12.92
N GLN A 229 -3.73 -12.66 13.72
CA GLN A 229 -2.87 -13.45 14.61
C GLN A 229 -1.87 -14.31 13.82
N ILE A 230 -2.33 -15.00 12.77
CA ILE A 230 -1.50 -15.86 11.93
C ILE A 230 -0.29 -15.09 11.37
N LEU A 231 -0.52 -13.92 10.78
CA LEU A 231 0.58 -13.10 10.25
C LEU A 231 1.44 -12.50 11.36
N GLY A 232 0.86 -12.15 12.51
CA GLY A 232 1.61 -11.68 13.69
C GLY A 232 2.60 -12.71 14.22
N GLU A 233 2.19 -13.98 14.32
CA GLU A 233 3.06 -15.10 14.73
C GLU A 233 4.24 -15.32 13.77
N HIS A 234 4.10 -14.93 12.50
CA HIS A 234 5.12 -15.07 11.45
C HIS A 234 5.80 -13.74 11.08
N ALA A 235 5.59 -12.67 11.85
CA ALA A 235 6.11 -11.34 11.53
C ALA A 235 7.64 -11.27 11.55
N SER A 236 8.33 -12.17 12.26
CA SER A 236 9.79 -12.28 12.25
C SER A 236 10.36 -12.82 10.94
N GLU A 237 9.54 -13.43 10.08
CA GLU A 237 9.89 -13.87 8.74
C GLU A 237 9.66 -12.74 7.71
N ASP A 238 10.20 -12.88 6.49
CA ASP A 238 9.99 -11.91 5.41
C ASP A 238 8.59 -12.07 4.76
N ILE A 239 7.52 -11.88 5.55
CA ILE A 239 6.12 -12.01 5.10
C ILE A 239 5.56 -10.76 4.41
N TYR A 240 6.25 -9.62 4.48
CA TYR A 240 5.94 -8.42 3.69
C TYR A 240 7.17 -7.88 2.95
N LEU A 241 6.94 -7.34 1.76
CA LEU A 241 7.93 -6.60 1.02
C LEU A 241 8.32 -5.33 1.78
N ARG A 242 9.56 -4.87 1.60
CA ARG A 242 10.09 -3.74 2.38
C ARG A 242 9.67 -2.39 1.82
N THR A 243 9.58 -2.25 0.51
CA THR A 243 9.32 -0.97 -0.18
C THR A 243 8.04 -0.99 -1.00
N ASP A 244 7.21 -2.02 -0.80
CA ASP A 244 5.95 -2.21 -1.48
C ASP A 244 4.87 -2.54 -0.44
N HIS A 245 3.62 -2.16 -0.72
CA HIS A 245 2.52 -2.30 0.23
C HIS A 245 2.01 -3.74 0.35
N HIS A 246 2.32 -4.62 -0.60
CA HIS A 246 1.89 -6.00 -0.59
C HIS A 246 2.72 -6.86 0.37
N TRP A 247 2.10 -7.96 0.81
CA TRP A 247 2.82 -9.08 1.40
C TRP A 247 3.83 -9.70 0.42
N SER A 248 4.76 -10.48 0.94
CA SER A 248 5.57 -11.37 0.11
C SER A 248 4.78 -12.63 -0.25
N PRO A 249 5.25 -13.46 -1.20
CA PRO A 249 4.65 -14.78 -1.46
C PRO A 249 4.52 -15.66 -0.20
N LEU A 250 5.41 -15.49 0.79
CA LEU A 250 5.36 -16.23 2.06
C LEU A 250 4.21 -15.76 2.96
N GLY A 251 3.99 -14.44 3.07
CA GLY A 251 2.83 -13.91 3.79
C GLY A 251 1.51 -14.34 3.14
N ALA A 252 1.47 -14.31 1.80
CA ALA A 252 0.33 -14.81 1.02
C ALA A 252 0.07 -16.31 1.26
N TYR A 253 1.13 -17.12 1.39
CA TYR A 253 1.00 -18.54 1.69
C TYR A 253 0.33 -18.79 3.04
N TYR A 254 0.72 -18.09 4.10
CA TYR A 254 0.09 -18.24 5.42
C TYR A 254 -1.39 -17.83 5.41
N ALA A 255 -1.73 -16.75 4.71
CA ALA A 255 -3.12 -16.35 4.52
C ALA A 255 -3.93 -17.37 3.71
N ALA A 256 -3.36 -17.88 2.60
CA ALA A 256 -4.00 -18.89 1.76
C ALA A 256 -4.20 -20.22 2.51
N LYS A 257 -3.23 -20.62 3.33
CA LYS A 257 -3.35 -21.79 4.22
C LYS A 257 -4.52 -21.63 5.18
N LYS A 258 -4.61 -20.48 5.86
CA LYS A 258 -5.73 -20.21 6.77
C LYS A 258 -7.09 -20.18 6.05
N PHE A 259 -7.13 -19.58 4.87
CA PHE A 259 -8.33 -19.60 4.03
C PHE A 259 -8.74 -21.04 3.68
N ALA A 260 -7.80 -21.88 3.24
CA ALA A 260 -8.07 -23.27 2.89
C ALA A 260 -8.57 -24.09 4.10
N GLU A 261 -8.00 -23.87 5.29
CA GLU A 261 -8.48 -24.50 6.55
C GLU A 261 -9.94 -24.13 6.85
N VAL A 262 -10.35 -22.87 6.64
CA VAL A 262 -11.74 -22.42 6.82
C VAL A 262 -12.65 -22.89 5.67
N ALA A 263 -12.09 -23.08 4.48
CA ALA A 263 -12.83 -23.54 3.32
C ALA A 263 -13.30 -24.99 3.45
N GLY A 264 -12.49 -25.84 4.09
CA GLY A 264 -12.66 -27.29 4.13
C GLY A 264 -12.23 -27.96 2.82
#